data_AF-A0A929VZ16-F1
#
_entry.id   AF-A0A929VZ16-F1
#
_cell.length_a   1.000
_cell.length_b   1.000
_cell.length_c   1.000
_cell.angle_alpha   90.00
_cell.angle_beta   90.00
_cell.angle_gamma   90.00
#
_symmetry.space_group_name_H-M   'P 1'
#
loop_
_entity.id
_entity.type
_entity.pdbx_description
1 polymer ?
#
loop_
_entity_poly.entity_id
_entity_poly.type
_entity_poly.pdbx_seq_one_letter_code
_entity_poly.pdbx_strand_id
1 'polypeptide(L)' 'MNEIEEMKADLVTELANMLMSNDANISMEQALEYVFNSETYQKLLDNKTQLYYQSAGYVMSYLQNELLTGKMG' A
#
# COMPACT_ATOMS: atom_id res chain seq x y z
N MET A 1 -16.86 11.87 -0.73
CA MET A 1 -15.42 11.56 -0.64
C MET A 1 -14.68 12.89 -0.59
N ASN A 2 -13.61 13.03 0.20
CA ASN A 2 -12.69 14.17 0.12
C ASN A 2 -11.54 13.78 -0.81
N GLU A 3 -10.91 14.73 -1.50
CA GLU A 3 -9.78 14.51 -2.43
C GLU A 3 -8.69 13.63 -1.81
N ILE A 4 -8.35 13.86 -0.53
CA ILE A 4 -7.35 13.06 0.20
C ILE A 4 -7.75 11.58 0.30
N GLU A 5 -9.02 11.28 0.51
CA GLU A 5 -9.50 9.89 0.62
C GLU A 5 -9.52 9.21 -0.75
N GLU A 6 -9.77 9.96 -1.83
CA GLU A 6 -9.61 9.46 -3.20
C GLU A 6 -8.15 9.15 -3.52
N MET A 7 -7.23 10.07 -3.18
CA MET A 7 -5.79 9.84 -3.35
C MET A 7 -5.28 8.61 -2.61
N LYS A 8 -5.76 8.37 -1.38
CA LYS A 8 -5.42 7.15 -0.61
C LYS A 8 -5.96 5.89 -1.29
N ALA A 9 -7.20 5.92 -1.77
CA ALA A 9 -7.82 4.77 -2.43
C ALA A 9 -7.12 4.44 -3.77
N ASP A 10 -6.76 5.45 -4.55
CA ASP A 10 -5.98 5.31 -5.77
C ASP A 10 -4.61 4.69 -5.47
N LEU A 11 -3.94 5.19 -4.43
CA LEU A 11 -2.64 4.67 -4.02
C LEU A 11 -2.71 3.21 -3.56
N VAL A 12 -3.72 2.83 -2.78
CA VAL A 12 -3.95 1.43 -2.37
C VAL A 12 -4.13 0.53 -3.59
N THR A 13 -4.91 0.98 -4.57
CA THR A 13 -5.14 0.24 -5.81
C THR A 13 -3.85 0.09 -6.61
N GLU A 14 -3.02 1.13 -6.67
CA GLU A 14 -1.73 1.09 -7.35
C GLU A 14 -0.74 0.13 -6.65
N LEU A 15 -0.70 0.15 -5.31
CA LEU A 15 0.11 -0.78 -4.50
C LEU A 15 -0.28 -2.23 -4.75
N ALA A 16 -1.57 -2.54 -4.77
CA ALA A 16 -2.06 -3.89 -5.06
C ALA A 16 -1.67 -4.35 -6.48
N ASN A 17 -1.82 -3.48 -7.49
CA ASN A 17 -1.38 -3.77 -8.85
C ASN A 17 0.13 -4.00 -8.94
N MET A 18 0.93 -3.22 -8.21
CA MET A 18 2.39 -3.41 -8.15
C MET A 18 2.78 -4.72 -7.46
N LEU A 19 2.05 -5.15 -6.42
CA LEU A 19 2.28 -6.45 -5.78
C LEU A 19 2.02 -7.58 -6.78
N MET A 20 0.90 -7.55 -7.50
CA MET A 20 0.56 -8.55 -8.52
C MET A 20 1.54 -8.56 -9.69
N SER A 21 2.10 -7.40 -10.03
CA SER A 21 3.12 -7.30 -11.09
C SER A 21 4.45 -7.93 -10.67
N ASN A 22 4.76 -7.93 -9.37
CA ASN A 22 5.97 -8.53 -8.81
C ASN A 22 5.82 -10.03 -8.52
N ASP A 23 4.61 -10.53 -8.29
CA ASP A 23 4.31 -11.94 -8.10
C ASP A 23 3.05 -12.35 -8.86
N ALA A 24 3.20 -13.17 -9.89
CA ALA A 24 2.08 -13.64 -10.71
C ALA A 24 1.14 -14.62 -9.99
N ASN A 25 1.51 -15.10 -8.79
CA ASN A 25 0.71 -16.07 -8.03
C ASN A 25 -0.27 -15.43 -7.06
N ILE A 26 -0.20 -14.11 -6.83
CA ILE A 26 -1.11 -13.43 -5.92
C ILE A 26 -2.32 -12.88 -6.68
N SER A 27 -3.51 -13.12 -6.13
CA SER A 27 -4.74 -12.52 -6.63
C SER A 27 -4.85 -11.05 -6.21
N MET A 28 -5.74 -10.29 -6.86
CA MET A 28 -6.07 -8.92 -6.42
C MET A 28 -6.57 -8.89 -4.97
N GLU A 29 -7.36 -9.88 -4.57
CA GLU A 29 -7.86 -10.00 -3.20
C GLU A 29 -6.71 -10.17 -2.20
N GLN A 30 -5.75 -11.06 -2.50
CA GLN A 30 -4.56 -11.27 -1.66
C GLN A 30 -3.65 -10.03 -1.65
N ALA A 31 -3.49 -9.36 -2.79
CA ALA A 31 -2.70 -8.14 -2.87
C ALA A 31 -3.30 -7.02 -1.99
N LEU A 32 -4.62 -6.85 -2.04
CA LEU A 32 -5.33 -5.92 -1.17
C LEU A 32 -5.24 -6.32 0.30
N GLU A 33 -5.35 -7.62 0.60
CA GLU A 33 -5.18 -8.14 1.97
C GLU A 33 -3.78 -7.80 2.52
N TYR A 34 -2.72 -7.93 1.72
CA TYR A 34 -1.38 -7.53 2.14
C TYR A 34 -1.25 -6.03 2.37
N VAL A 35 -1.86 -5.20 1.52
CA VAL A 35 -1.85 -3.75 1.71
C VAL A 35 -2.61 -3.39 2.99
N PHE A 36 -3.84 -3.85 3.17
CA PHE A 36 -4.68 -3.48 4.32
C PHE A 36 -4.12 -3.94 5.66
N ASN A 37 -3.41 -5.07 5.70
CA ASN A 37 -2.75 -5.59 6.90
C ASN A 37 -1.31 -5.08 7.09
N SER A 38 -0.88 -4.05 6.34
CA SER A 38 0.47 -3.48 6.46
C SER A 38 0.53 -2.30 7.41
N GLU A 39 1.67 -2.10 8.06
CA GLU A 39 1.94 -0.85 8.77
C GLU A 39 2.00 0.34 7.80
N THR A 40 2.44 0.10 6.57
CA THR A 40 2.45 1.10 5.50
C THR A 40 1.05 1.67 5.26
N TYR A 41 0.01 0.83 5.26
CA TYR A 41 -1.36 1.30 5.13
C TYR A 41 -1.83 2.09 6.36
N GLN A 42 -1.46 1.67 7.57
CA GLN A 42 -1.75 2.45 8.78
C GLN A 42 -1.11 3.85 8.72
N LYS A 43 0.13 3.94 8.24
CA LYS A 43 0.82 5.22 8.01
C LYS A 43 0.15 6.03 6.90
N LEU A 44 -0.34 5.39 5.84
CA LEU A 44 -1.09 6.05 4.76
C LEU A 44 -2.41 6.67 5.25
N LEU A 45 -3.09 6.01 6.19
CA LEU A 45 -4.29 6.55 6.81
C LEU A 45 -4.01 7.75 7.71
N ASP A 46 -2.84 7.81 8.35
CA ASP A 46 -2.42 8.96 9.15
C ASP A 46 -2.06 10.17 8.27
N ASN A 47 -2.94 11.16 8.27
CA ASN A 47 -2.77 12.39 7.50
C ASN A 47 -1.48 13.17 7.83
N LYS A 48 -0.90 12.96 9.03
CA LYS A 48 0.35 13.63 9.42
C LYS A 48 1.56 13.13 8.64
N THR A 49 1.51 11.92 8.10
CA THR A 49 2.62 11.35 7.33
C THR A 49 2.69 11.90 5.92
N GLN A 50 1.56 12.42 5.41
CA GLN A 50 1.42 12.93 4.05
C GLN A 50 1.83 11.91 2.96
N LEU A 51 1.80 10.60 3.27
CA LEU A 51 2.22 9.54 2.33
C LEU A 51 1.38 9.51 1.06
N TYR A 52 0.11 9.91 1.13
CA TYR A 52 -0.79 9.99 -0.03
C TYR A 52 -0.37 11.04 -1.07
N TYR A 53 0.58 11.95 -0.75
CA TYR A 53 1.20 12.86 -1.72
C TYR A 53 2.47 12.29 -2.37
N GLN A 54 2.95 11.13 -1.91
CA GLN A 54 4.17 10.52 -2.43
C GLN A 54 3.87 9.61 -3.61
N SER A 55 4.90 9.29 -4.39
CA SER A 55 4.74 8.32 -5.48
C SER A 55 4.44 6.93 -4.94
N ALA A 56 3.65 6.17 -5.68
CA ALA A 56 3.29 4.81 -5.30
C ALA A 56 4.52 3.91 -5.16
N GLY A 57 5.55 4.08 -6.00
CA GLY A 57 6.83 3.35 -5.86
C GLY A 57 7.57 3.65 -4.55
N TYR A 58 7.51 4.89 -4.04
CA TYR A 58 8.09 5.22 -2.74
C TYR A 58 7.34 4.52 -1.61
N VAL A 59 6.00 4.58 -1.61
CA VAL A 59 5.18 3.90 -0.59
C VAL A 59 5.33 2.38 -0.68
N MET A 60 5.44 1.84 -1.89
CA MET A 60 5.68 0.42 -2.14
C MET A 60 7.01 -0.06 -1.56
N SER A 61 8.05 0.77 -1.53
CA SER A 61 9.34 0.39 -0.93
C SER A 61 9.22 0.07 0.56
N TYR A 62 8.34 0.77 1.29
CA TYR A 62 8.06 0.47 2.70
C TYR A 62 7.29 -0.83 2.82
N LEU A 63 6.25 -1.01 2.01
CA LEU A 63 5.42 -2.21 2.00
C LEU A 63 6.26 -3.46 1.69
N GLN A 64 7.12 -3.40 0.66
CA GLN A 64 8.02 -4.50 0.31
C GLN A 64 8.98 -4.83 1.46
N ASN A 65 9.53 -3.82 2.13
CA ASN A 65 10.40 -4.03 3.29
C ASN A 65 9.65 -4.69 4.47
N GLU A 66 8.40 -4.29 4.71
CA GLU A 66 7.53 -4.91 5.73
C GLU A 66 7.26 -6.39 5.41
N LEU A 67 6.91 -6.70 4.15
CA LEU A 67 6.69 -8.07 3.68
C LEU A 67 7.95 -8.95 3.77
N LEU A 68 9.12 -8.41 3.41
CA LEU A 68 10.40 -9.14 3.47
C LEU A 68 10.86 -9.41 4.90
N THR A 69 10.59 -8.48 5.83
CA THR A 69 11.01 -8.60 7.23
C THR A 69 10.02 -9.36 8.10
N GLY A 70 8.84 -9.70 7.57
CA GLY A 70 7.77 -10.39 8.31
C GLY A 70 7.13 -9.55 9.41
N LYS A 71 7.38 -8.23 9.43
CA LYS A 71 6.72 -7.29 10.33
C LYS A 71 5.41 -6.85 9.69
N MET A 72 4.42 -7.74 9.74
CA MET A 72 3.03 -7.38 9.51
C MET A 72 2.46 -6.94 10.87
N GLY A 73 2.02 -5.69 10.95
CA GLY A 73 1.55 -5.05 12.18
C GLY A 73 0.15 -5.50 12.58
#